data_AF-A0A928UB63-F1
#
_entry.id   AF-A0A928UB63-F1
#
_cell.length_a   1.000
_cell.length_b   1.000
_cell.length_c   1.000
_cell.angle_alpha   90.00
_cell.angle_beta   90.00
_cell.angle_gamma   90.00
#
_symmetry.space_group_name_H-M   'P 1'
#
loop_
_entity.id
_entity.type
_entity.pdbx_description
1 polymer ?
#
loop_
_entity_poly.entity_id
_entity_poly.type
_entity_poly.pdbx_seq_one_letter_code
_entity_poly.pdbx_strand_id
1 'polypeptide(L)' 'MSRELTIGNGSLQVMFDAAYKLRDIYFPYIGKENHTAGHVFRFGVFTEG' A
#
# COMPACT_ATOMS: atom_id res chain seq x y z
N MET A 1 -11.91 -4.70 6.84
CA MET A 1 -10.73 -5.52 7.19
C MET A 1 -9.72 -4.58 7.82
N SER A 2 -9.33 -4.82 9.07
CA SER A 2 -8.34 -3.95 9.74
C SER A 2 -7.00 -4.04 9.01
N ARG A 3 -6.26 -2.93 8.95
CA ARG A 3 -4.86 -2.93 8.49
C ARG A 3 -3.99 -3.24 9.68
N GLU A 4 -3.14 -4.26 9.56
CA GLU A 4 -2.36 -4.75 10.68
C GLU A 4 -1.09 -3.91 10.88
N LEU A 5 -0.47 -3.50 9.78
CA LEU A 5 0.73 -2.65 9.79
C LEU A 5 0.51 -1.41 8.95
N THR A 6 0.79 -0.25 9.53
CA THR A 6 0.75 1.05 8.86
C THR A 6 2.09 1.75 9.06
N ILE A 7 2.74 2.13 7.97
CA ILE A 7 4.03 2.83 7.98
C ILE A 7 3.88 4.11 7.16
N GLY A 8 4.46 5.21 7.62
CA GLY A 8 4.45 6.47 6.87
C GLY A 8 5.45 7.49 7.39
N ASN A 9 5.58 8.59 6.65
CA ASN A 9 6.55 9.67 6.94
C ASN A 9 5.94 11.08 6.86
N GLY A 10 4.61 11.18 6.89
CA GLY A 10 3.87 12.45 6.81
C GLY A 10 3.34 12.79 5.41
N SER A 11 4.02 12.37 4.34
CA SER A 11 3.55 12.55 2.95
C SER A 11 3.19 11.22 2.26
N LEU A 12 3.83 10.13 2.66
CA LEU A 12 3.54 8.78 2.22
C LEU A 12 2.98 7.96 3.39
N GLN A 13 1.95 7.17 3.12
CA GLN A 13 1.50 6.09 4.01
C GLN A 13 1.26 4.82 3.22
N VAL A 14 1.73 3.69 3.75
CA VAL A 14 1.57 2.34 3.20
C VAL A 14 0.94 1.46 4.26
N MET A 15 -0.07 0.68 3.87
CA MET A 15 -0.80 -0.20 4.78
C MET A 15 -0.80 -1.65 4.29
N PHE A 16 -0.65 -2.58 5.22
CA PHE A 16 -0.64 -4.02 4.96
C PHE A 16 -1.81 -4.72 5.65
N ASP A 17 -2.31 -5.80 5.05
CA ASP A 17 -3.25 -6.71 5.71
C ASP A 17 -2.55 -7.78 6.54
N ALA A 18 -3.36 -8.64 7.20
CA ALA A 18 -2.88 -9.72 8.05
C ALA A 18 -2.05 -10.79 7.32
N ALA A 19 -2.09 -10.82 5.99
CA ALA A 19 -1.26 -11.68 5.17
C ALA A 19 -0.01 -10.94 4.66
N TYR A 20 0.32 -9.78 5.25
CA TYR A 20 1.39 -8.88 4.84
C TYR A 20 1.32 -8.45 3.38
N LYS A 21 0.12 -8.41 2.80
CA LYS A 21 -0.08 -7.88 1.44
C LYS A 21 -0.24 -6.38 1.50
N LEU A 22 0.42 -5.67 0.59
CA LEU A 22 0.22 -4.23 0.44
C LEU A 22 -1.21 -3.97 -0.04
N ARG A 23 -1.95 -3.13 0.70
CA ARG A 23 -3.37 -2.86 0.48
C ARG A 23 -3.70 -1.43 0.15
N ASP A 24 -3.02 -0.46 0.75
CA ASP A 24 -3.27 0.97 0.49
C ASP A 24 -1.96 1.73 0.42
N ILE A 25 -1.91 2.71 -0.48
CA ILE A 25 -0.82 3.66 -0.65
C ILE A 25 -1.45 5.04 -0.75
N TYR A 26 -1.18 5.89 0.22
CA TYR A 26 -1.57 7.29 0.21
C TYR A 26 -0.37 8.18 -0.11
N PHE A 27 -0.51 8.98 -1.16
CA PHE A 27 0.45 9.99 -1.59
C PHE A 27 -0.31 11.05 -2.41
N PRO A 28 0.03 12.36 -2.33
CA PRO A 28 1.15 12.98 -1.61
C PRO A 28 0.89 13.32 -0.14
N TYR A 29 -0.31 13.03 0.36
CA TYR A 29 -0.67 13.23 1.76
C TYR A 29 -1.53 12.07 2.24
N ILE A 30 -1.43 11.77 3.53
CA ILE A 30 -2.24 10.75 4.21
C ILE A 30 -3.73 11.09 4.03
N GLY A 31 -4.53 10.09 3.65
CA GLY A 31 -5.98 10.23 3.48
C GLY A 31 -6.43 10.89 2.17
N LYS A 32 -5.51 11.27 1.26
CA LYS A 32 -5.86 11.72 -0.10
C LYS A 32 -6.00 10.56 -1.08
N GLU A 33 -5.23 10.56 -2.17
CA GLU A 33 -5.33 9.57 -3.23
C GLU A 33 -4.86 8.23 -2.72
N ASN A 34 -5.76 7.23 -2.74
CA ASN A 34 -5.39 5.83 -2.53
C ASN A 34 -5.06 5.19 -3.87
N HIS A 35 -3.76 5.00 -4.13
CA HIS A 35 -3.23 4.50 -5.40
C HIS A 35 -3.49 3.01 -5.62
N THR A 36 -4.01 2.30 -4.63
CA THR A 36 -4.40 0.89 -4.79
C THR A 36 -5.89 0.73 -5.10
N ALA A 37 -6.71 1.76 -4.85
CA ALA A 37 -8.17 1.68 -4.84
C ALA A 37 -8.72 0.45 -4.05
N GLY A 38 -7.98 -0.01 -3.04
CA GLY A 38 -8.32 -1.18 -2.24
C GLY A 38 -7.97 -2.55 -2.87
N HIS A 39 -7.37 -2.57 -4.07
CA HIS A 39 -6.88 -3.79 -4.71
C HIS A 39 -5.62 -4.33 -4.00
N VAL A 40 -5.42 -5.64 -4.12
CA VAL A 40 -4.21 -6.31 -3.64
C VAL A 40 -3.08 -6.06 -4.62
N PHE A 41 -1.96 -5.51 -4.14
CA PHE A 41 -0.72 -5.54 -4.92
C PHE A 41 -0.14 -6.94 -4.94
N ARG A 42 0.12 -7.45 -6.15
CA ARG A 42 0.82 -8.72 -6.35
C ARG A 42 2.30 -8.41 -6.54
N PHE A 43 3.15 -9.12 -5.82
CA PHE A 43 4.58 -9.11 -6.08
C PHE A 43 4.87 -10.01 -7.29
N GLY A 44 5.78 -9.57 -8.16
CA GLY A 44 6.24 -10.31 -9.32
C GLY A 44 7.68 -9.96 -9.63
N VAL A 45 8.38 -10.87 -10.29
CA VAL A 45 9.73 -10.64 -10.81
C VAL A 45 9.58 -10.28 -12.29
N PHE A 46 10.15 -9.15 -12.69
CA PHE A 46 10.30 -8.78 -14.09
C PHE A 46 11.68 -9.25 -14.56
N THR A 47 11.72 -10.11 -15.59
CA THR A 47 12.97 -10.74 -16.05
C THR A 47 13.50 -10.15 -17.35
N GLU A 48 12.66 -9.49 -18.15
CA GLU A 48 12.99 -9.02 -19.50
C GLU A 48 12.92 -7.49 -19.57
N GLY A 49 14.06 -6.83 -19.31
CA GLY A 49 14.27 -5.37 -19.33
C GLY A 49 13.82 -4.66 -20.61
#